data_AF-A0A0M0F3S5-F1
#
_entry.id   AF-A0A0M0F3S5-F1
#
_cell.length_a   1.000
_cell.length_b   1.000
_cell.length_c   1.000
_cell.angle_alpha   90.00
_cell.angle_beta   90.00
_cell.angle_gamma   90.00
#
_symmetry.space_group_name_H-M   'P 1'
#
loop_
_entity.id
_entity.type
_entity.pdbx_description
1 polymer ?
#
loop_
_entity_poly.entity_id
_entity_poly.type
_entity_poly.pdbx_seq_one_letter_code
_entity_poly.pdbx_strand_id
1 'polypeptide(L)'
;MGRYGGRVLDAVPPASPSTHPGAPRPRRPRPLARTLAVPALLGVVAATAACAPRIGVPVADDAQNPLCADVVLALPETLGVDLAKVGTTSQATAAWGEPGAAVTLRCGVEVPGPTTTTCQSVESEGGTVDWLVVEDQGTWTFTTYGRDPAVQVVVPPAVTEGHSTAFISDLGRAVMEVPQTRACVGAADAG
;
A
#
# COMPACT_ATOMS: atom_id res chain seq x y z
N MET A 1 27.94 -8.41 45.02
CA MET A 1 27.68 -9.78 45.54
C MET A 1 26.92 -10.55 44.46
N GLY A 2 27.21 -11.77 44.03
CA GLY A 2 28.19 -12.76 44.44
C GLY A 2 28.70 -13.58 43.24
N ARG A 3 29.87 -14.17 43.43
CA ARG A 3 30.63 -15.00 42.49
C ARG A 3 30.32 -16.48 42.76
N TYR A 4 30.19 -17.28 41.71
CA TYR A 4 30.45 -18.73 41.70
C TYR A 4 31.46 -18.93 40.55
N GLY A 5 32.70 -19.43 40.68
CA GLY A 5 33.31 -20.30 41.69
C GLY A 5 32.73 -21.71 41.56
N GLY A 6 33.36 -22.71 40.95
CA GLY A 6 34.67 -22.90 40.36
C GLY A 6 34.99 -24.40 40.34
N ARG A 7 36.01 -24.79 39.56
CA ARG A 7 36.88 -25.97 39.74
C ARG A 7 36.26 -27.38 39.59
N VAL A 8 36.96 -28.46 39.25
CA VAL A 8 38.27 -28.81 38.68
C VAL A 8 38.20 -30.34 38.47
N LEU A 9 38.81 -30.80 37.38
CA LEU A 9 39.50 -32.09 37.13
C LEU A 9 39.08 -33.33 37.95
N ASP A 10 38.85 -34.47 37.27
CA ASP A 10 39.83 -35.57 37.31
C ASP A 10 39.51 -36.67 36.28
N ALA A 11 40.58 -37.34 35.85
CA ALA A 11 40.66 -38.34 34.79
C ALA A 11 40.45 -39.78 35.32
N VAL A 12 40.76 -40.78 34.45
CA VAL A 12 41.11 -42.22 34.71
C VAL A 12 40.03 -43.23 34.22
N PRO A 13 40.36 -44.39 33.61
CA PRO A 13 41.27 -44.75 32.50
C PRO A 13 40.56 -45.77 31.51
N PRO A 14 41.24 -46.56 30.64
CA PRO A 14 40.62 -47.18 29.45
C PRO A 14 40.14 -48.64 29.66
N ALA A 15 39.23 -49.08 28.79
CA ALA A 15 38.92 -50.49 28.59
C ALA A 15 39.12 -50.88 27.11
N SER A 16 39.89 -51.96 26.95
CA SER A 16 40.39 -52.61 25.74
C SER A 16 39.30 -53.18 24.81
N PRO A 17 39.67 -53.64 23.59
CA PRO A 17 38.75 -53.81 22.48
C PRO A 17 38.16 -55.22 22.42
N SER A 18 36.88 -55.31 22.04
CA SER A 18 36.26 -56.58 21.64
C SER A 18 36.29 -56.67 20.11
N THR A 19 37.23 -57.47 19.59
CA THR A 19 37.29 -57.85 18.18
C THR A 19 36.25 -58.95 17.92
N HIS A 20 35.16 -58.63 17.21
CA HIS A 20 34.30 -59.64 16.60
C HIS A 20 34.68 -59.81 15.12
N PRO A 21 34.82 -61.06 14.62
CA PRO A 21 35.05 -61.32 13.20
C PRO A 21 33.80 -60.96 12.40
N GLY A 22 33.96 -60.00 11.48
CA GLY A 22 32.89 -59.54 10.59
C GLY A 22 32.51 -60.62 9.57
N ALA A 23 31.22 -60.98 9.54
CA ALA A 23 30.64 -61.71 8.42
C ALA A 23 30.71 -60.85 7.14
N PRO A 24 30.97 -61.44 5.95
CA PRO A 24 30.94 -60.70 4.71
C PRO A 24 29.50 -60.23 4.42
N ARG A 25 29.29 -58.91 4.51
CA ARG A 25 28.01 -58.30 4.10
C ARG A 25 27.88 -58.39 2.58
N PRO A 26 26.71 -58.77 2.04
CA PRO A 26 26.47 -58.73 0.60
C PRO A 26 26.57 -57.28 0.11
N ARG A 27 27.41 -57.04 -0.90
CA ARG A 27 27.51 -55.74 -1.57
C ARG A 27 26.19 -55.45 -2.28
N ARG A 28 25.35 -54.60 -1.68
CA ARG A 28 24.19 -54.03 -2.38
C ARG A 28 24.69 -53.15 -3.53
N PRO A 29 24.18 -53.34 -4.77
CA PRO A 29 24.52 -52.45 -5.86
C PRO A 29 24.00 -51.04 -5.51
N ARG A 30 24.86 -50.03 -5.68
CA ARG A 30 24.46 -48.63 -5.57
C ARG A 30 23.56 -48.30 -6.78
N PRO A 31 22.31 -47.88 -6.62
CA PRO A 31 21.57 -47.31 -7.73
C PRO A 31 22.19 -45.93 -8.03
N LEU A 32 22.92 -45.86 -9.14
CA LEU A 32 23.44 -44.62 -9.69
C LEU A 32 22.32 -43.97 -10.52
N ALA A 33 21.79 -42.88 -9.97
CA ALA A 33 21.14 -41.73 -10.60
C ALA A 33 20.28 -41.92 -11.87
N ARG A 34 19.01 -41.50 -11.76
CA ARG A 34 18.16 -40.84 -12.79
C ARG A 34 16.74 -40.81 -12.20
N THR A 35 16.06 -39.67 -11.98
CA THR A 35 15.66 -38.66 -12.96
C THR A 35 15.06 -37.40 -12.30
N LEU A 36 15.45 -36.24 -12.85
CA LEU A 36 14.62 -35.09 -13.24
C LEU A 36 13.92 -34.24 -12.16
N ALA A 37 14.57 -33.11 -11.83
CA ALA A 37 14.06 -31.74 -11.95
C ALA A 37 12.53 -31.56 -12.00
N VAL A 38 11.89 -31.28 -10.86
CA VAL A 38 10.49 -30.82 -10.78
C VAL A 38 10.27 -29.43 -10.11
N PRO A 39 11.26 -28.62 -9.65
CA PRO A 39 10.90 -27.30 -9.10
C PRO A 39 10.83 -26.18 -10.16
N ALA A 40 11.23 -26.41 -11.43
CA ALA A 40 11.38 -25.34 -12.41
C ALA A 40 10.04 -24.77 -12.96
N LEU A 41 8.96 -25.55 -12.94
CA LEU A 41 7.65 -25.08 -13.45
C LEU A 41 6.90 -24.17 -12.48
N LEU A 42 7.20 -24.21 -11.17
CA LEU A 42 6.57 -23.31 -10.19
C LEU A 42 7.15 -21.88 -10.22
N GLY A 43 8.40 -21.71 -10.69
CA GLY A 43 9.05 -20.40 -10.75
C GLY A 43 8.56 -19.51 -11.89
N VAL A 44 8.08 -20.10 -12.99
CA VAL A 44 7.66 -19.34 -14.19
C VAL A 44 6.33 -18.62 -14.00
N VAL A 45 5.41 -19.17 -13.20
CA VAL A 45 4.10 -18.54 -12.93
C VAL A 45 4.21 -17.34 -11.99
N ALA A 46 5.21 -17.32 -11.09
CA ALA A 46 5.44 -16.18 -10.20
C ALA A 46 6.08 -14.96 -10.91
N ALA A 47 6.70 -15.16 -12.08
CA ALA A 47 7.39 -14.09 -12.80
C ALA A 47 6.45 -13.15 -13.56
N THR A 48 5.19 -13.52 -13.81
CA THR A 48 4.25 -12.70 -14.61
C THR A 48 3.59 -11.58 -13.82
N ALA A 49 3.45 -11.71 -12.49
CA ALA A 49 2.88 -10.66 -11.64
C ALA A 49 3.78 -9.42 -11.52
N ALA A 50 5.09 -9.56 -11.79
CA ALA A 50 6.06 -8.48 -11.67
C ALA A 50 6.00 -7.44 -12.80
N CYS A 51 5.25 -7.70 -13.88
CA CYS A 51 5.15 -6.81 -15.05
C CYS A 51 3.83 -6.03 -15.12
N ALA A 52 3.04 -5.98 -14.05
CA ALA A 52 1.81 -5.19 -14.06
C ALA A 52 2.12 -3.71 -14.34
N PRO A 53 1.47 -3.10 -15.36
CA PRO A 53 1.71 -1.70 -15.69
C PRO A 53 1.33 -0.82 -14.50
N ARG A 54 2.15 0.20 -14.25
CA ARG A 54 1.92 1.19 -13.19
C ARG A 54 1.62 2.55 -13.79
N ILE A 55 0.74 3.30 -13.14
CA ILE A 55 0.33 4.63 -13.58
C ILE A 55 1.32 5.67 -13.06
N GLY A 56 1.70 6.58 -13.95
CA GLY A 56 2.48 7.77 -13.63
C GLY A 56 1.58 8.77 -12.92
N VAL A 57 1.83 9.02 -11.63
CA VAL A 57 1.19 10.11 -10.87
C VAL A 57 2.29 11.03 -10.36
N PRO A 58 2.23 12.34 -10.61
CA PRO A 58 3.22 13.27 -10.06
C PRO A 58 3.26 13.20 -8.54
N VAL A 59 4.47 13.11 -7.97
CA VAL A 59 4.67 13.24 -6.53
C VAL A 59 4.25 14.64 -6.06
N ALA A 60 3.70 14.74 -4.86
CA ALA A 60 3.41 16.02 -4.24
C ALA A 60 4.60 16.53 -3.42
N ASP A 61 4.65 17.84 -3.14
CA ASP A 61 5.82 18.46 -2.50
C ASP A 61 6.06 17.92 -1.08
N ASP A 62 4.99 17.67 -0.31
CA ASP A 62 5.02 17.10 1.05
C ASP A 62 4.63 15.61 1.09
N ALA A 63 4.88 14.86 0.01
CA ALA A 63 4.53 13.44 -0.10
C ALA A 63 5.20 12.52 0.94
N GLN A 64 6.20 13.02 1.67
CA GLN A 64 6.99 12.29 2.66
C GLN A 64 6.42 12.47 4.09
N ASN A 65 5.36 13.27 4.23
CA ASN A 65 4.65 13.47 5.48
C ASN A 65 4.14 12.12 6.02
N PRO A 66 4.38 11.79 7.31
CA PRO A 66 3.96 10.51 7.87
C PRO A 66 2.45 10.27 7.76
N LEU A 67 1.62 11.32 7.84
CA LEU A 67 0.17 11.18 7.69
C LEU A 67 -0.22 10.70 6.29
N CYS A 68 0.57 11.00 5.26
CA CYS A 68 0.31 10.48 3.91
C CYS A 68 0.52 8.96 3.81
N ALA A 69 1.37 8.38 4.65
CA ALA A 69 1.49 6.92 4.73
C ALA A 69 0.18 6.32 5.28
N ASP A 70 -0.36 6.89 6.35
CA ASP A 70 -1.62 6.46 6.95
C ASP A 70 -2.79 6.59 5.96
N VAL A 71 -2.87 7.73 5.24
CA VAL A 71 -3.84 7.93 4.15
C VAL A 71 -3.75 6.80 3.13
N VAL A 72 -2.56 6.53 2.55
CA VAL A 72 -2.43 5.54 1.47
C VAL A 72 -2.72 4.11 1.95
N LEU A 73 -2.36 3.79 3.19
CA LEU A 73 -2.66 2.49 3.81
C LEU A 73 -4.15 2.32 4.09
N ALA A 74 -4.88 3.41 4.28
CA ALA A 74 -6.31 3.41 4.51
C ALA A 74 -7.16 3.46 3.22
N LEU A 75 -6.56 3.63 2.05
CA LEU A 75 -7.29 3.73 0.79
C LEU A 75 -8.03 2.44 0.42
N PRO A 76 -9.24 2.53 -0.15
CA PRO A 76 -10.00 1.37 -0.60
C PRO A 76 -9.36 0.73 -1.83
N GLU A 77 -9.55 -0.59 -1.98
CA GLU A 77 -9.08 -1.35 -3.14
C GLU A 77 -9.95 -1.14 -4.40
N THR A 78 -11.17 -0.59 -4.23
CA THR A 78 -12.07 -0.24 -5.33
C THR A 78 -12.74 1.10 -5.01
N LEU A 79 -12.90 1.97 -6.00
CA LEU A 79 -13.76 3.16 -5.93
C LEU A 79 -15.08 2.91 -6.67
N GLY A 80 -16.19 3.37 -6.10
CA GLY A 80 -17.50 3.14 -6.67
C GLY A 80 -17.80 1.65 -6.80
N VAL A 81 -18.33 1.24 -7.96
CA VAL A 81 -18.75 -0.15 -8.19
C VAL A 81 -17.64 -1.04 -8.76
N ASP A 82 -16.73 -0.49 -9.58
CA ASP A 82 -15.84 -1.27 -10.44
C ASP A 82 -14.48 -0.63 -10.76
N LEU A 83 -14.14 0.54 -10.20
CA LEU A 83 -12.83 1.15 -10.42
C LEU A 83 -11.78 0.52 -9.48
N ALA A 84 -11.16 -0.56 -9.93
CA ALA A 84 -10.13 -1.27 -9.17
C ALA A 84 -8.84 -0.45 -9.02
N LYS A 85 -8.23 -0.52 -7.84
CA LYS A 85 -6.95 0.13 -7.54
C LYS A 85 -5.82 -0.50 -8.34
N VAL A 86 -4.94 0.35 -8.87
CA VAL A 86 -3.77 -0.04 -9.64
C VAL A 86 -2.49 0.59 -9.07
N GLY A 87 -1.35 -0.04 -9.34
CA GLY A 87 -0.07 0.45 -8.83
C GLY A 87 0.33 1.78 -9.45
N THR A 88 0.92 2.66 -8.65
CA THR A 88 1.50 3.94 -9.10
C THR A 88 3.03 3.93 -8.97
N THR A 89 3.68 4.94 -9.55
CA THR A 89 5.14 5.06 -9.61
C THR A 89 5.75 6.04 -8.60
N SER A 90 4.92 6.79 -7.87
CA SER A 90 5.35 7.84 -6.93
C SER A 90 4.88 7.56 -5.50
N GLN A 91 5.60 8.10 -4.52
CA GLN A 91 5.22 8.02 -3.10
C GLN A 91 3.93 8.79 -2.81
N ALA A 92 3.18 8.36 -1.80
CA ALA A 92 1.93 8.98 -1.38
C ALA A 92 0.91 9.17 -2.52
N THR A 93 0.91 8.26 -3.50
CA THR A 93 -0.03 8.28 -4.63
C THR A 93 -0.80 6.98 -4.76
N ALA A 94 -1.99 7.07 -5.36
CA ALA A 94 -2.79 5.92 -5.76
C ALA A 94 -3.52 6.21 -7.07
N ALA A 95 -4.00 5.16 -7.73
CA ALA A 95 -4.82 5.28 -8.91
C ALA A 95 -5.86 4.16 -8.98
N TRP A 96 -6.99 4.41 -9.65
CA TRP A 96 -8.05 3.43 -9.86
C TRP A 96 -8.55 3.48 -11.31
N GLY A 97 -8.73 2.31 -11.92
CA GLY A 97 -9.11 2.15 -13.32
C GLY A 97 -7.92 1.96 -14.27
N GLU A 98 -8.11 2.35 -15.53
CA GLU A 98 -7.20 2.01 -16.62
C GLU A 98 -6.09 3.06 -16.86
N PRO A 99 -4.88 2.66 -17.29
CA PRO A 99 -3.81 3.59 -17.65
C PRO A 99 -4.26 4.65 -18.67
N GLY A 100 -3.97 5.92 -18.39
CA GLY A 100 -4.35 7.05 -19.25
C GLY A 100 -5.76 7.62 -18.99
N ALA A 101 -6.60 6.90 -18.24
CA ALA A 101 -7.96 7.33 -17.90
C ALA A 101 -8.31 7.06 -16.42
N ALA A 102 -7.33 6.83 -15.56
CA ALA A 102 -7.56 6.48 -14.17
C ALA A 102 -7.89 7.71 -13.30
N VAL A 103 -8.69 7.49 -12.25
CA VAL A 103 -8.75 8.40 -11.10
C VAL A 103 -7.39 8.36 -10.42
N THR A 104 -6.81 9.50 -10.11
CA THR A 104 -5.50 9.57 -9.42
C THR A 104 -5.62 10.33 -8.12
N LEU A 105 -4.88 9.89 -7.10
CA LEU A 105 -4.75 10.55 -5.81
C LEU A 105 -3.28 10.83 -5.53
N ARG A 106 -3.02 12.00 -4.96
CA ARG A 106 -1.74 12.34 -4.32
C ARG A 106 -1.97 13.05 -2.99
N CYS A 107 -1.24 12.66 -1.97
CA CYS A 107 -1.23 13.31 -0.65
C CYS A 107 0.03 14.17 -0.49
N GLY A 108 -0.09 15.31 0.21
CA GLY A 108 1.01 16.25 0.42
C GLY A 108 1.05 17.37 -0.62
N VAL A 109 -0.09 17.72 -1.23
CA VAL A 109 -0.17 18.91 -2.09
C VAL A 109 -0.22 20.18 -1.26
N GLU A 110 0.01 21.33 -1.90
CA GLU A 110 -0.14 22.65 -1.29
C GLU A 110 -1.48 22.76 -0.53
N VAL A 111 -1.40 23.17 0.73
CA VAL A 111 -2.58 23.30 1.60
C VAL A 111 -3.39 24.52 1.15
N PRO A 112 -4.66 24.34 0.74
CA PRO A 112 -5.44 25.48 0.29
C PRO A 112 -5.65 26.52 1.40
N GLY A 113 -5.31 27.77 1.09
CA GLY A 113 -5.71 28.92 1.89
C GLY A 113 -7.21 29.22 1.80
N PRO A 114 -7.69 30.26 2.50
CA PRO A 114 -9.04 30.77 2.30
C PRO A 114 -9.28 31.09 0.81
N THR A 115 -10.37 30.58 0.25
CA THR A 115 -10.67 30.68 -1.18
C THR A 115 -12.17 30.85 -1.43
N THR A 116 -12.53 31.35 -2.60
CA THR A 116 -13.89 31.38 -3.14
C THR A 116 -14.21 30.16 -4.01
N THR A 117 -13.26 29.22 -4.15
CA THR A 117 -13.49 27.93 -4.82
C THR A 117 -14.67 27.20 -4.17
N THR A 118 -15.49 26.53 -4.98
CA THR A 118 -16.62 25.74 -4.49
C THR A 118 -16.13 24.72 -3.45
N CYS A 119 -16.58 24.90 -2.21
CA CYS A 119 -16.28 24.02 -1.09
C CYS A 119 -17.50 23.11 -0.86
N GLN A 120 -17.30 21.80 -0.86
CA GLN A 120 -18.36 20.80 -0.68
C GLN A 120 -18.03 19.90 0.51
N SER A 121 -18.94 19.85 1.47
CA SER A 121 -18.91 18.88 2.56
C SER A 121 -19.50 17.55 2.09
N VAL A 122 -18.69 16.49 2.09
CA VAL A 122 -19.09 15.15 1.67
C VAL A 122 -19.15 14.23 2.88
N GLU A 123 -20.36 13.76 3.19
CA GLU A 123 -20.58 12.73 4.19
C GLU A 123 -19.96 11.41 3.74
N SER A 124 -19.18 10.80 4.62
CA SER A 124 -18.45 9.55 4.37
C SER A 124 -18.57 8.62 5.57
N GLU A 125 -18.11 7.38 5.43
CA GLU A 125 -18.02 6.47 6.56
C GLU A 125 -17.10 7.04 7.65
N GLY A 126 -17.67 7.38 8.81
CA GLY A 126 -16.93 7.87 9.98
C GLY A 126 -16.91 9.39 10.15
N GLY A 127 -17.45 10.17 9.19
CA GLY A 127 -17.54 11.62 9.30
C GLY A 127 -17.59 12.35 7.96
N THR A 128 -17.46 13.67 8.03
CA THR A 128 -17.53 14.56 6.87
C THR A 128 -16.14 14.98 6.43
N VAL A 129 -15.90 14.99 5.12
CA VAL A 129 -14.69 15.55 4.51
C VAL A 129 -15.06 16.72 3.63
N ASP A 130 -14.38 17.84 3.84
CA ASP A 130 -14.56 19.05 3.04
C ASP A 130 -13.59 19.07 1.85
N TRP A 131 -14.13 19.31 0.67
CA TRP A 131 -13.40 19.31 -0.59
C TRP A 131 -13.58 20.63 -1.33
N LEU A 132 -12.49 21.22 -1.78
CA LEU A 132 -12.50 22.23 -2.82
C LEU A 132 -12.59 21.53 -4.17
N VAL A 133 -13.58 21.92 -4.97
CA VAL A 133 -13.92 21.26 -6.23
C VAL A 133 -13.74 22.24 -7.38
N VAL A 134 -12.91 21.84 -8.34
CA VAL A 134 -12.66 22.55 -9.58
C VAL A 134 -12.93 21.60 -10.73
N GLU A 135 -13.68 22.06 -11.72
CA GLU A 135 -13.89 21.34 -12.98
C GLU A 135 -13.32 22.17 -14.12
N ASP A 136 -12.51 21.54 -14.97
CA ASP A 136 -12.00 22.12 -16.21
C ASP A 136 -12.04 21.08 -17.32
N GLN A 137 -12.78 21.37 -18.40
CA GLN A 137 -12.89 20.53 -19.60
C GLN A 137 -13.26 19.07 -19.28
N GLY A 138 -14.17 18.86 -18.33
CA GLY A 138 -14.63 17.55 -17.86
C GLY A 138 -13.70 16.88 -16.86
N THR A 139 -12.55 17.46 -16.55
CA THR A 139 -11.64 16.95 -15.51
C THR A 139 -12.02 17.55 -14.18
N TRP A 140 -12.37 16.70 -13.22
CA TRP A 140 -12.70 17.13 -11.86
C TRP A 140 -11.49 16.99 -10.95
N THR A 141 -11.16 18.05 -10.23
CA THR A 141 -10.11 18.08 -9.22
C THR A 141 -10.74 18.36 -7.86
N PHE A 142 -10.58 17.42 -6.93
CA PHE A 142 -10.99 17.54 -5.54
C PHE A 142 -9.75 17.73 -4.69
N THR A 143 -9.67 18.79 -3.90
CA THR A 143 -8.57 19.00 -2.94
C THR A 143 -9.15 19.19 -1.56
N THR A 144 -8.67 18.44 -0.56
CA THR A 144 -9.21 18.54 0.81
C THR A 144 -9.02 19.94 1.38
N TYR A 145 -10.05 20.48 2.01
CA TYR A 145 -10.01 21.75 2.69
C TYR A 145 -9.74 21.59 4.19
N GLY A 146 -8.93 22.48 4.76
CA GLY A 146 -8.67 22.50 6.20
C GLY A 146 -7.84 21.34 6.74
N ARG A 147 -7.15 20.59 5.89
CA ARG A 147 -6.28 19.46 6.27
C ARG A 147 -4.84 19.73 5.82
N ASP A 148 -3.88 19.34 6.65
CA ASP A 148 -2.45 19.48 6.41
C ASP A 148 -1.76 18.17 6.85
N PRO A 149 -1.28 17.33 5.91
CA PRO A 149 -1.15 17.58 4.47
C PRO A 149 -2.50 17.55 3.72
N ALA A 150 -2.60 18.31 2.62
CA ALA A 150 -3.77 18.24 1.76
C ALA A 150 -3.68 17.04 0.79
N VAL A 151 -4.83 16.42 0.52
CA VAL A 151 -5.00 15.33 -0.45
C VAL A 151 -5.70 15.88 -1.69
N GLN A 152 -5.20 15.54 -2.86
CA GLN A 152 -5.83 15.87 -4.13
C GLN A 152 -6.21 14.60 -4.89
N VAL A 153 -7.41 14.61 -5.46
CA VAL A 153 -7.96 13.58 -6.33
C VAL A 153 -8.30 14.21 -7.68
N VAL A 154 -7.84 13.61 -8.76
CA VAL A 154 -8.17 14.02 -10.13
C VAL A 154 -8.97 12.91 -10.79
N VAL A 155 -10.15 13.26 -11.29
CA VAL A 155 -11.06 12.37 -12.02
C VAL A 155 -11.13 12.86 -13.48
N PRO A 156 -10.57 12.10 -14.44
CA PRO A 156 -10.56 12.49 -15.84
C PRO A 156 -11.95 12.32 -16.48
N PRO A 157 -12.22 12.99 -17.62
CA PRO A 157 -13.51 12.96 -18.31
C PRO A 157 -13.96 11.53 -18.64
N ALA A 158 -13.02 10.68 -19.08
CA ALA A 158 -13.26 9.28 -19.43
C ALA A 158 -13.89 8.46 -18.28
N VAL A 159 -13.64 8.83 -17.01
CA VAL A 159 -14.31 8.20 -15.86
C VAL A 159 -15.73 8.73 -15.74
N THR A 160 -15.91 10.05 -15.86
CA THR A 160 -17.21 10.71 -15.68
C THR A 160 -18.23 10.43 -16.79
N GLU A 161 -17.79 9.93 -17.94
CA GLU A 161 -18.68 9.44 -19.01
C GLU A 161 -19.53 8.23 -18.55
N GLY A 162 -18.98 7.38 -17.67
CA GLY A 162 -19.64 6.18 -17.16
C GLY A 162 -19.99 6.23 -15.67
N HIS A 163 -19.43 7.18 -14.91
CA HIS A 163 -19.53 7.23 -13.45
C HIS A 163 -19.88 8.62 -12.95
N SER A 164 -20.66 8.68 -11.88
CA SER A 164 -20.73 9.89 -11.05
C SER A 164 -19.46 10.03 -10.21
N THR A 165 -19.08 11.26 -9.86
CA THR A 165 -18.00 11.54 -8.89
C THR A 165 -18.38 11.25 -7.43
N ALA A 166 -19.59 10.75 -7.18
CA ALA A 166 -20.09 10.42 -5.83
C ALA A 166 -19.19 9.43 -5.06
N PHE A 167 -18.39 8.60 -5.74
CA PHE A 167 -17.41 7.71 -5.11
C PHE A 167 -16.33 8.45 -4.30
N ILE A 168 -16.25 9.78 -4.39
CA ILE A 168 -15.35 10.58 -3.55
C ILE A 168 -15.60 10.35 -2.05
N SER A 169 -16.83 9.98 -1.65
CA SER A 169 -17.15 9.58 -0.26
C SER A 169 -16.42 8.32 0.20
N ASP A 170 -16.04 7.44 -0.71
CA ASP A 170 -15.36 6.18 -0.39
C ASP A 170 -13.93 6.42 0.14
N LEU A 171 -13.37 7.60 -0.15
CA LEU A 171 -12.06 8.03 0.33
C LEU A 171 -12.09 8.62 1.73
N GLY A 172 -13.27 8.87 2.30
CA GLY A 172 -13.40 9.61 3.55
C GLY A 172 -12.62 8.99 4.70
N ARG A 173 -12.69 7.67 4.89
CA ARG A 173 -11.93 6.95 5.93
C ARG A 173 -10.42 7.24 5.84
N ALA A 174 -9.87 7.21 4.63
CA ALA A 174 -8.45 7.43 4.40
C ALA A 174 -8.04 8.88 4.61
N VAL A 175 -8.83 9.82 4.08
CA VAL A 175 -8.55 11.26 4.20
C VAL A 175 -8.69 11.75 5.64
N MET A 176 -9.56 11.12 6.42
CA MET A 176 -9.76 11.46 7.84
C MET A 176 -8.59 11.12 8.75
N GLU A 177 -7.60 10.35 8.28
CA GLU A 177 -6.31 10.17 8.99
C GLU A 177 -5.57 11.51 9.16
N VAL A 178 -5.79 12.48 8.27
CA VAL A 178 -5.27 13.85 8.42
C VAL A 178 -6.26 14.69 9.22
N PRO A 179 -5.92 15.26 10.39
CA PRO A 179 -6.86 16.05 11.18
C PRO A 179 -7.43 17.27 10.44
N GLN A 180 -8.71 17.58 10.67
CA GLN A 180 -9.36 18.77 10.12
C GLN A 180 -9.21 19.97 11.07
N THR A 181 -8.76 21.09 10.52
CA THR A 181 -8.51 22.36 11.24
C THR A 181 -9.38 23.51 10.74
N ARG A 182 -9.97 23.38 9.55
CA ARG A 182 -10.96 24.31 8.98
C ARG A 182 -12.06 23.51 8.28
N ALA A 183 -13.23 24.11 8.16
CA ALA A 183 -14.36 23.50 7.48
C ALA A 183 -14.94 24.44 6.41
N CYS A 184 -15.66 23.88 5.45
CA CYS A 184 -16.49 24.67 4.55
C CYS A 184 -17.47 25.52 5.37
N VAL A 185 -17.61 26.80 5.03
CA VAL A 185 -18.70 27.62 5.57
C VAL A 185 -19.93 27.42 4.71
N GLY A 186 -21.06 27.07 5.32
CA GLY A 186 -22.31 26.92 4.59
C GLY A 186 -22.85 28.28 4.14
N ALA A 187 -23.79 28.28 3.19
CA ALA A 187 -24.52 29.49 2.82
C ALA A 187 -25.29 30.13 4.01
N ALA A 188 -25.54 29.35 5.07
CA ALA A 188 -26.17 29.81 6.31
C ALA A 188 -25.21 30.51 7.28
N ASP A 189 -23.89 30.35 7.10
CA ASP A 189 -22.87 30.89 8.02
C ASP A 189 -22.23 32.19 7.51
N ALA A 190 -22.65 32.68 6.34
CA ALA A 190 -22.17 33.91 5.71
C ALA A 190 -22.99 35.17 6.08
N GLY A 191 -23.75 35.11 7.18
CA GLY A 191 -24.64 36.17 7.68
C GLY A 191 -23.98 37.16 8.63
#